data_AF-A0A5R1YVJ6-F1
#
_entry.id   AF-A0A5R1YVJ6-F1
#
_cell.length_a   1.000
_cell.length_b   1.000
_cell.length_c   1.000
_cell.angle_alpha   90.00
_cell.angle_beta   90.00
_cell.angle_gamma   90.00
#
_symmetry.space_group_name_H-M   'P 1'
#
loop_
_entity.id
_entity.type
_entity.pdbx_description
1 polymer ?
#
loop_
_entity_poly.entity_id
_entity_poly.type
_entity_poly.pdbx_seq_one_letter_code
_entity_poly.pdbx_strand_id
1 'polypeptide(L)'
;VTVDTQITIDVIELVNDNGIPGDNMTNDAHPQFRVTVPGDVNEVSLSIDGGVTWVKATQSATPGVWNYTWPGTVPDGDYTLNVKATDNAGNTVTETLHFTIDTTLSVPVIVLNSADDTGVQGDNMT
;
A
#
# COMPACT_ATOMS: atom_id res chain seq x y z
N VAL A 1 -19.30 32.46 12.46
CA VAL A 1 -18.03 31.78 12.19
C VAL A 1 -18.12 30.44 12.89
N THR A 2 -18.40 29.37 12.17
CA THR A 2 -18.22 28.02 12.70
C THR A 2 -16.73 27.75 12.63
N VAL A 3 -16.07 27.80 13.78
CA VAL A 3 -14.72 27.23 13.90
C VAL A 3 -14.96 25.73 13.84
N ASP A 4 -14.62 25.11 12.71
CA ASP A 4 -14.50 23.66 12.68
C ASP A 4 -13.29 23.29 13.56
N THR A 5 -13.50 22.38 14.48
CA THR A 5 -12.48 21.91 15.44
C THR A 5 -12.23 20.41 15.28
N GLN A 6 -12.85 19.76 14.29
CA GLN A 6 -12.66 18.34 14.06
C GLN A 6 -11.79 18.10 12.83
N ILE A 7 -10.56 17.66 13.09
CA ILE A 7 -9.68 17.08 12.08
C ILE A 7 -9.90 15.57 12.02
N THR A 8 -10.03 15.03 10.82
CA THR A 8 -10.22 13.58 10.57
C THR A 8 -9.38 13.14 9.37
N ILE A 9 -9.14 11.84 9.27
CA ILE A 9 -8.65 11.19 8.06
C ILE A 9 -9.79 10.33 7.54
N ASP A 10 -10.33 10.69 6.37
CA ASP A 10 -11.52 10.05 5.82
C ASP A 10 -11.18 8.69 5.20
N VAL A 11 -10.07 8.63 4.45
CA VAL A 11 -9.65 7.43 3.71
C VAL A 11 -8.13 7.35 3.66
N ILE A 12 -7.58 6.16 3.86
CA ILE A 12 -6.21 5.79 3.55
C ILE A 12 -6.27 4.56 2.65
N GLU A 13 -5.58 4.59 1.51
CA GLU A 13 -5.60 3.48 0.55
C GLU A 13 -4.23 3.25 -0.08
N LEU A 14 -3.93 1.97 -0.31
CA LEU A 14 -2.81 1.53 -1.15
C LEU A 14 -3.26 1.62 -2.61
N VAL A 15 -2.64 2.52 -3.38
CA VAL A 15 -3.02 2.81 -4.77
C VAL A 15 -2.58 1.71 -5.72
N ASN A 16 -1.45 1.07 -5.43
CA ASN A 16 -0.90 -0.06 -6.18
C ASN A 16 -1.22 -1.40 -5.50
N ASP A 17 -2.47 -1.55 -5.06
CA ASP A 17 -3.01 -2.82 -4.57
C ASP A 17 -3.18 -3.79 -5.75
N ASN A 18 -2.36 -4.84 -5.80
CA ASN A 18 -2.24 -5.75 -6.93
C ASN A 18 -2.69 -7.16 -6.52
N GLY A 19 -3.53 -7.79 -7.34
CA GLY A 19 -4.03 -9.13 -7.04
C GLY A 19 -5.49 -9.07 -6.60
N ILE A 20 -5.74 -9.23 -5.30
CA ILE A 20 -7.10 -9.24 -4.74
C ILE A 20 -7.46 -7.83 -4.26
N PRO A 21 -8.45 -7.13 -4.87
CA PRO A 21 -8.78 -5.78 -4.45
C PRO A 21 -9.20 -5.70 -2.98
N GLY A 22 -8.58 -4.79 -2.22
CA GLY A 22 -8.90 -4.50 -0.84
C GLY A 22 -8.17 -5.37 0.20
N ASP A 23 -7.23 -6.21 -0.22
CA ASP A 23 -6.36 -6.94 0.71
C ASP A 23 -5.13 -6.13 1.17
N ASN A 24 -4.91 -4.96 0.57
CA ASN A 24 -3.79 -4.06 0.84
C ASN A 24 -2.43 -4.75 0.59
N MET A 25 -2.35 -5.55 -0.48
CA MET A 25 -1.14 -6.22 -0.88
C MET A 25 -0.64 -5.69 -2.22
N THR A 26 0.65 -5.35 -2.28
CA THR A 26 1.29 -4.89 -3.51
C THR A 26 2.43 -5.80 -3.92
N ASN A 27 2.61 -5.95 -5.23
CA ASN A 27 3.75 -6.65 -5.82
C ASN A 27 4.84 -5.68 -6.33
N ASP A 28 4.78 -4.42 -5.89
CA ASP A 28 5.79 -3.39 -6.16
C ASP A 28 6.48 -3.00 -4.85
N ALA A 29 7.81 -2.98 -4.88
CA ALA A 29 8.65 -2.55 -3.75
C ALA A 29 8.58 -1.03 -3.47
N HIS A 30 7.84 -0.26 -4.27
CA HIS A 30 7.63 1.18 -4.09
C HIS A 30 6.15 1.47 -3.80
N PRO A 31 5.66 1.19 -2.57
CA PRO A 31 4.25 1.33 -2.25
C PRO A 31 3.77 2.77 -2.47
N GLN A 32 2.56 2.88 -3.00
CA GLN A 32 1.90 4.14 -3.34
C GLN A 32 0.67 4.32 -2.47
N PHE A 33 0.59 5.43 -1.75
CA PHE A 33 -0.52 5.72 -0.86
C PHE A 33 -1.28 6.96 -1.30
N ARG A 34 -2.60 6.90 -1.13
CA ARG A 34 -3.49 8.06 -1.21
C ARG A 34 -4.20 8.24 0.12
N VAL A 35 -4.23 9.47 0.58
CA VAL A 35 -4.88 9.89 1.83
C VAL A 35 -5.91 10.95 1.47
N THR A 36 -7.15 10.75 1.91
CA THR A 36 -8.22 11.73 1.78
C THR A 36 -8.53 12.31 3.15
N VAL A 37 -8.54 13.63 3.22
CA VAL A 37 -8.81 14.42 4.42
C VAL A 37 -9.73 15.60 4.06
N PRO A 38 -10.39 16.19 5.06
CA PRO A 38 -11.06 17.49 4.90
C PRO A 38 -10.12 18.57 4.33
N GLY A 39 -10.71 19.51 3.58
CA GLY A 39 -9.96 20.52 2.82
C GLY A 39 -9.22 21.57 3.66
N ASP A 40 -9.43 21.60 4.97
CA ASP A 40 -8.79 22.47 5.95
C ASP A 40 -7.48 21.88 6.52
N VAL A 41 -7.13 20.65 6.17
CA VAL A 41 -5.82 20.04 6.44
C VAL A 41 -4.74 20.65 5.55
N ASN A 42 -3.64 21.11 6.15
CA ASN A 42 -2.53 21.76 5.46
C ASN A 42 -1.27 20.88 5.34
N GLU A 43 -1.15 19.82 6.14
CA GLU A 43 -0.02 18.90 6.10
C GLU A 43 -0.45 17.45 6.38
N VAL A 44 0.03 16.53 5.55
CA VAL A 44 -0.09 15.07 5.77
C VAL A 44 1.30 14.47 5.79
N SER A 45 1.64 13.81 6.91
CA SER A 45 2.90 13.08 7.10
C SER A 45 2.64 11.58 7.20
N LEU A 46 3.53 10.78 6.61
CA LEU A 46 3.45 9.33 6.56
C LEU A 46 4.71 8.69 7.16
N SER A 47 4.58 7.49 7.71
CA SER A 47 5.70 6.70 8.26
C SER A 47 5.39 5.21 8.13
N ILE A 48 6.39 4.38 7.82
CA ILE A 48 6.28 2.91 7.78
C ILE A 48 7.15 2.21 8.84
N ASP A 49 7.89 2.99 9.64
CA ASP A 49 8.87 2.50 10.63
C ASP A 49 8.40 2.74 12.07
N GLY A 50 7.09 2.84 12.28
CA GLY A 50 6.49 3.08 13.60
C GLY A 50 6.68 4.51 14.11
N GLY A 51 6.85 5.48 13.20
CA GLY A 51 6.96 6.90 13.53
C GLY A 51 8.37 7.39 13.86
N VAL A 52 9.41 6.61 13.52
CA VAL A 52 10.81 7.02 13.68
C VAL A 52 11.18 8.04 12.60
N THR A 53 10.78 7.79 11.36
CA THR A 53 10.94 8.74 10.25
C THR A 53 9.58 9.10 9.66
N TRP A 54 9.42 10.39 9.36
CA TRP A 54 8.20 10.94 8.77
C TRP A 54 8.53 11.61 7.44
N VAL A 55 7.72 11.30 6.43
CA VAL A 55 7.80 11.89 5.09
C VAL A 55 6.52 12.67 4.80
N LYS A 56 6.62 13.77 4.06
CA LYS A 56 5.46 14.60 3.73
C LYS A 56 4.84 14.14 2.41
N ALA A 57 3.53 13.92 2.41
CA ALA A 57 2.78 13.69 1.17
C ALA A 57 2.67 14.98 0.35
N THR A 58 2.38 14.79 -0.93
CA THR A 58 2.11 15.90 -1.86
C THR A 58 0.61 16.00 -2.10
N GLN A 59 0.05 17.19 -1.93
CA GLN A 59 -1.36 17.42 -2.25
C GLN A 59 -1.58 17.27 -3.76
N SER A 60 -2.64 16.57 -4.13
CA SER A 60 -3.11 16.42 -5.51
C SER A 60 -3.67 17.74 -6.04
N ALA A 61 -4.05 17.74 -7.32
CA ALA A 61 -4.86 18.81 -7.90
C ALA A 61 -6.25 18.94 -7.24
N THR A 62 -6.74 17.85 -6.62
CA THR A 62 -7.98 17.83 -5.85
C THR A 62 -7.68 18.19 -4.38
N PRO A 63 -8.24 19.28 -3.84
CA PRO A 63 -8.09 19.62 -2.43
C PRO A 63 -8.53 18.48 -1.51
N GLY A 64 -7.79 18.27 -0.42
CA GLY A 64 -8.05 17.18 0.52
C GLY A 64 -7.51 15.81 0.08
N VAL A 65 -7.05 15.65 -1.16
CA VAL A 65 -6.43 14.41 -1.63
C VAL A 65 -4.91 14.56 -1.63
N TRP A 66 -4.22 13.66 -0.95
CA TRP A 66 -2.77 13.65 -0.82
C TRP A 66 -2.21 12.33 -1.34
N ASN A 67 -1.11 12.39 -2.08
CA ASN A 67 -0.45 11.21 -2.63
C ASN A 67 1.01 11.13 -2.18
N TYR A 68 1.50 9.92 -1.99
CA TYR A 68 2.90 9.66 -1.73
C TYR A 68 3.33 8.33 -2.35
N THR A 69 4.52 8.31 -2.95
CA THR A 69 5.15 7.10 -3.47
C THR A 69 6.48 6.96 -2.75
N TRP A 70 6.72 5.81 -2.13
CA TRP A 70 8.01 5.57 -1.47
C TRP A 70 9.11 5.50 -2.52
N PRO A 71 10.13 6.39 -2.49
CA PRO A 71 11.15 6.45 -3.53
C PRO A 71 12.22 5.36 -3.38
N GLY A 72 12.37 4.81 -2.16
CA GLY A 72 13.29 3.73 -1.87
C GLY A 72 12.59 2.38 -1.99
N THR A 73 13.34 1.37 -2.43
CA THR A 73 12.90 -0.02 -2.45
C THR A 73 12.67 -0.51 -1.02
N VAL A 74 11.43 -0.86 -0.71
CA VAL A 74 11.02 -1.47 0.55
C VAL A 74 11.03 -2.99 0.37
N PRO A 75 11.72 -3.76 1.22
CA PRO A 75 11.73 -5.22 1.14
C PRO A 75 10.34 -5.84 1.29
N ASP A 76 10.20 -7.10 0.86
CA ASP A 76 8.98 -7.87 1.13
C ASP A 76 8.75 -8.02 2.64
N GLY A 77 7.49 -7.96 3.04
CA GLY A 77 7.09 -8.10 4.44
C GLY A 77 5.77 -7.39 4.78
N ASP A 78 5.38 -7.53 6.04
CA ASP A 78 4.21 -6.86 6.62
C ASP A 78 4.60 -5.52 7.23
N TYR A 79 3.84 -4.49 6.90
CA TYR A 79 4.09 -3.13 7.32
C TYR A 79 2.84 -2.48 7.91
N THR A 80 3.06 -1.47 8.74
CA THR A 80 2.01 -0.59 9.22
C THR A 80 2.35 0.83 8.82
N LEU A 81 1.52 1.42 7.98
CA LEU A 81 1.60 2.82 7.62
C LEU A 81 0.95 3.65 8.73
N ASN A 82 1.70 4.55 9.35
CA ASN A 82 1.20 5.60 10.21
C ASN A 82 0.98 6.87 9.38
N VAL A 83 -0.22 7.44 9.43
CA VAL A 83 -0.58 8.68 8.75
C VAL A 83 -0.94 9.72 9.80
N LYS A 84 -0.34 10.90 9.72
CA LYS A 84 -0.61 12.04 10.60
C LYS A 84 -1.04 13.25 9.77
N ALA A 85 -2.27 13.70 9.97
CA ALA A 85 -2.78 14.93 9.38
C ALA A 85 -2.71 16.08 10.40
N THR A 86 -2.38 17.29 9.92
CA THR A 86 -2.33 18.53 10.71
C THR A 86 -3.12 19.62 9.99
N ASP A 87 -3.91 20.40 10.73
CA ASP A 87 -4.65 21.55 10.20
C ASP A 87 -3.92 22.89 10.44
N ASN A 88 -4.49 23.98 9.93
CA ASN A 88 -3.94 25.32 10.13
C ASN A 88 -3.98 25.82 11.58
N ALA A 89 -4.87 25.28 12.41
CA ALA A 89 -4.96 25.60 13.84
C ALA A 89 -3.95 24.78 14.69
N GLY A 90 -3.27 23.81 14.09
CA GLY A 90 -2.33 22.91 14.75
C GLY A 90 -2.98 21.67 15.37
N ASN A 91 -4.26 21.40 15.11
CA ASN A 91 -4.87 20.15 15.51
C ASN A 91 -4.26 19.01 14.70
N THR A 92 -4.07 17.86 15.35
CA THR A 92 -3.49 16.67 14.72
C THR A 92 -4.34 15.44 14.95
N VAL A 93 -4.42 14.58 13.95
CA VAL A 93 -5.01 13.24 14.04
C VAL A 93 -4.04 12.23 13.44
N THR A 94 -4.05 11.02 13.96
CA THR A 94 -3.22 9.92 13.46
C THR A 94 -4.08 8.69 13.23
N GLU A 95 -3.89 8.04 12.09
CA GLU A 95 -4.54 6.79 11.71
C GLU A 95 -3.50 5.81 11.15
N THR A 96 -3.88 4.54 11.07
CA THR A 96 -2.98 3.48 10.59
C THR A 96 -3.61 2.60 9.51
N LEU A 97 -2.80 2.16 8.56
CA LEU A 97 -3.16 1.15 7.56
C LEU A 97 -2.15 0.00 7.60
N HIS A 98 -2.64 -1.23 7.73
CA HIS A 98 -1.81 -2.43 7.55
C HIS A 98 -1.73 -2.78 6.06
N PHE A 99 -0.54 -3.10 5.57
CA PHE A 99 -0.31 -3.50 4.19
C PHE A 99 0.86 -4.48 4.08
N THR A 100 0.91 -5.23 2.98
CA THR A 100 1.94 -6.23 2.72
C THR A 100 2.61 -5.97 1.38
N ILE A 101 3.93 -6.11 1.33
CA ILE A 101 4.70 -6.12 0.09
C ILE A 101 5.12 -7.56 -0.17
N ASP A 102 4.73 -8.08 -1.32
CA ASP A 102 5.17 -9.40 -1.82
C ASP A 102 5.53 -9.31 -3.30
N THR A 103 6.80 -9.09 -3.58
CA THR A 103 7.35 -9.08 -4.94
C THR A 103 7.73 -10.49 -5.44
N THR A 104 7.53 -11.53 -4.63
CA THR A 104 7.96 -12.88 -4.96
C THR A 104 6.99 -13.57 -5.92
N LEU A 105 7.54 -14.05 -7.04
CA LEU A 105 6.79 -14.92 -7.95
C LEU A 105 6.98 -16.37 -7.53
N SER A 106 5.91 -17.02 -7.11
CA SER A 106 5.90 -18.47 -6.94
C SER A 106 5.91 -19.15 -8.30
N VAL A 107 7.01 -19.81 -8.66
CA VAL A 107 7.04 -20.69 -9.84
C VAL A 107 6.14 -21.91 -9.59
N PRO A 108 5.14 -22.17 -10.45
CA PRO A 108 4.35 -23.38 -10.32
C PRO A 108 5.24 -24.59 -10.64
N VAL A 109 5.39 -25.50 -9.67
CA VAL A 109 6.04 -26.78 -9.92
C VAL A 109 5.01 -27.70 -10.57
N ILE A 110 5.14 -27.91 -11.89
CA ILE A 110 4.41 -28.99 -12.57
C ILE A 110 5.12 -30.28 -12.22
N VAL A 111 4.58 -31.01 -11.25
CA VAL A 111 4.97 -32.40 -11.02
C VAL A 111 4.18 -33.25 -12.02
N LEU A 112 4.82 -33.72 -13.08
CA LEU A 112 4.31 -34.86 -13.82
C LEU A 112 4.45 -36.08 -12.92
N ASN A 113 3.35 -36.48 -12.30
CA ASN A 113 3.21 -37.81 -11.75
C ASN A 113 3.44 -38.84 -12.87
N SER A 114 4.32 -39.81 -12.64
CA SER A 114 4.60 -40.91 -13.58
C SER A 114 3.39 -41.81 -13.86
N ALA A 115 2.25 -41.54 -13.21
CA ALA A 115 0.97 -42.23 -13.42
C ALA A 115 0.07 -41.54 -14.46
N ASP A 116 0.31 -40.26 -14.79
CA ASP A 116 -0.43 -39.54 -15.84
C ASP A 116 0.30 -39.60 -17.20
N ASP A 117 1.48 -40.25 -17.26
CA ASP A 117 2.06 -40.70 -18.52
C ASP A 117 1.24 -41.90 -19.02
N THR A 118 0.13 -41.60 -19.69
CA THR A 118 -0.63 -42.59 -20.46
C THR A 118 0.05 -42.91 -21.80
N GLY A 119 1.30 -42.48 -22.00
CA GLY A 119 2.15 -42.94 -23.08
C GLY A 119 2.32 -44.44 -22.97
N VAL A 120 1.87 -45.15 -23.99
CA VAL A 120 2.14 -46.58 -24.13
C VAL A 120 3.66 -46.74 -24.09
N GLN A 121 4.17 -47.55 -23.14
CA GLN A 121 5.59 -47.87 -23.06
C GLN A 121 6.04 -48.49 -24.40
N GLY A 122 6.73 -47.71 -25.24
CA GLY A 122 7.42 -48.21 -26.45
C GLY A 122 7.21 -47.48 -27.78
N ASP A 123 6.78 -46.21 -27.84
CA ASP A 123 6.54 -45.53 -29.12
C ASP A 123 7.69 -44.63 -29.66
N ASN A 124 8.83 -44.52 -28.95
CA ASN A 124 10.10 -43.95 -29.44
C ASN A 124 9.93 -42.72 -30.38
N MET A 125 9.26 -41.65 -29.94
CA MET A 125 9.21 -40.41 -30.71
C MET A 125 9.93 -39.28 -29.97
N THR A 126 11.06 -38.85 -30.54
CA THR A 126 11.88 -37.69 -30.14
C THR A 126 11.35 -36.38 -30.69
#